data_AF-A0A7C4INY5-F1
#
_entry.id   AF-A0A7C4INY5-F1
#
_cell.length_a   1.000
_cell.length_b   1.000
_cell.length_c   1.000
_cell.angle_alpha   90.00
_cell.angle_beta   90.00
_cell.angle_gamma   90.00
#
_symmetry.space_group_name_H-M   'P 1'
#
loop_
_entity.id
_entity.type
_entity.pdbx_description
1 polymer ?
#
loop_
_entity_poly.entity_id
_entity_poly.type
_entity_poly.pdbx_seq_one_letter_code
_entity_poly.pdbx_strand_id
1 'polypeptide(L)' 'MPAYEYRCKECTNEFIVFLSIKEYASNPKMKCPHCGSDHVKKKLSEFTTKTSKKS' A
#
# COMPACT_ATOMS: atom_id res chain seq x y z
N MET A 1 -11.32 5.61 -5.34
CA MET A 1 -9.90 5.85 -4.98
C MET A 1 -9.25 4.51 -4.72
N PRO A 2 -8.14 4.17 -5.40
CA PRO A 2 -7.43 2.92 -5.13
C PRO A 2 -6.84 2.94 -3.71
N ALA A 3 -7.13 1.87 -2.96
CA ALA A 3 -6.51 1.63 -1.67
C ALA A 3 -5.17 0.92 -1.91
N TYR A 4 -4.09 1.52 -1.42
CA TYR A 4 -2.76 0.93 -1.46
C TYR A 4 -2.40 0.48 -0.05
N GLU A 5 -2.18 -0.82 0.10
CA GLU A 5 -1.64 -1.35 1.34
C GLU A 5 -0.12 -1.18 1.36
N TYR A 6 0.40 -0.77 2.50
CA TYR A 6 1.82 -0.65 2.77
C TYR A 6 2.16 -1.42 4.04
N ARG A 7 3.35 -2.02 4.06
CA ARG A 7 3.91 -2.73 5.20
C ARG A 7 5.32 -2.22 5.47
N CYS A 8 5.57 -1.77 6.69
CA CYS A 8 6.91 -1.44 7.12
C CYS A 8 7.73 -2.71 7.32
N LYS A 9 8.99 -2.73 6.88
CA LYS A 9 9.89 -3.87 7.10
C LYS A 9 10.55 -3.87 8.48
N GLU A 10 10.61 -2.71 9.16
CA GLU A 10 11.27 -2.60 10.45
C GLU A 10 10.32 -2.90 11.61
N CYS A 11 9.20 -2.18 11.69
CA CYS A 11 8.22 -2.40 12.74
C CYS A 11 7.14 -3.42 12.35
N THR A 12 7.17 -3.93 11.12
CA THR A 12 6.23 -4.93 10.59
C THR A 12 4.77 -4.46 10.52
N ASN A 13 4.48 -3.21 10.90
CA ASN A 13 3.14 -2.63 10.88
C ASN A 13 2.61 -2.43 9.46
N GLU A 14 1.32 -2.68 9.30
CA GLU A 14 0.58 -2.60 8.05
C GLU A 14 -0.39 -1.41 8.11
N PHE A 15 -0.43 -0.62 7.04
CA PHE A 15 -1.32 0.53 6.96
C PHE A 15 -1.84 0.71 5.54
N ILE A 16 -3.05 1.23 5.44
CA ILE A 16 -3.75 1.44 4.17
C ILE A 16 -3.71 2.93 3.86
N VAL A 17 -3.27 3.28 2.65
CA VAL A 17 -3.26 4.65 2.18
C VAL A 17 -4.11 4.76 0.93
N PHE A 18 -5.09 5.66 0.97
CA PHE A 18 -5.91 6.01 -0.18
C PHE A 18 -5.17 7.10 -0.94
N LEU A 19 -4.40 6.72 -1.95
CA LEU A 19 -3.65 7.67 -2.78
C LEU A 19 -4.31 7.79 -4.15
N SER A 20 -4.31 9.00 -4.70
CA SER A 20 -4.54 9.18 -6.12
C SER A 20 -3.25 8.90 -6.91
N ILE A 21 -3.38 8.53 -8.19
CA ILE A 21 -2.24 8.21 -9.07
C ILE A 21 -1.20 9.36 -9.09
N LYS A 22 -1.65 10.62 -9.03
CA LYS A 22 -0.78 11.80 -8.92
C LYS A 22 0.04 11.84 -7.63
N GLU A 23 -0.54 11.43 -6.50
CA GLU A 23 0.13 11.43 -5.20
C GLU A 23 1.15 10.29 -5.10
N TYR A 24 0.84 9.14 -5.68
CA TYR A 24 1.78 8.02 -5.84
C TYR A 24 2.99 8.43 -6.70
N ALA A 25 2.77 9.16 -7.80
CA ALA A 25 3.85 9.63 -8.67
C ALA A 25 4.73 10.70 -8.02
N SER A 26 4.17 11.53 -7.11
CA SER A 26 4.88 12.65 -6.50
C SER A 26 5.59 12.31 -5.19
N ASN A 27 5.21 11.22 -4.50
CA ASN A 27 5.76 10.87 -3.18
C ASN A 27 6.54 9.55 -3.20
N PRO A 28 7.78 9.54 -3.72
CA PRO A 28 8.63 8.35 -3.74
C PRO A 28 9.18 7.97 -2.35
N LYS A 29 9.14 8.88 -1.37
CA LYS A 29 9.73 8.70 -0.03
C LYS A 29 8.64 8.62 1.03
N MET A 30 7.83 7.56 0.97
CA MET A 30 6.85 7.31 2.04
C MET A 30 7.59 6.75 3.26
N LYS A 31 7.42 7.36 4.43
CA LYS A 31 7.99 6.89 5.69
C LYS A 31 6.92 6.19 6.51
N CYS A 32 7.31 5.22 7.32
CA CYS A 32 6.39 4.57 8.23
C CYS A 32 5.91 5.57 9.30
N PRO A 33 4.60 5.77 9.49
CA PRO A 33 4.09 6.69 10.51
C PRO A 33 4.34 6.20 11.95
N HIS A 34 4.67 4.92 12.14
CA HIS A 34 4.90 4.34 13.47
C HIS A 34 6.35 4.45 13.94
N CYS A 35 7.32 4.19 13.06
CA CYS A 35 8.74 4.17 13.42
C CYS A 35 9.59 5.21 12.69
N GLY A 36 9.04 5.94 11.72
CA GLY A 36 9.79 6.93 10.94
C GLY A 36 10.74 6.35 9.89
N SER A 37 10.82 5.03 9.78
CA SER A 37 11.66 4.33 8.81
C SER A 37 11.24 4.61 7.36
N ASP A 38 12.21 4.75 6.47
CA ASP A 38 11.99 4.80 5.02
C ASP A 38 11.83 3.42 4.38
N HIS A 39 12.07 2.34 5.13
CA HIS A 39 11.88 0.97 4.66
C HIS A 39 10.42 0.51 4.75
N VAL A 40 9.56 1.09 3.91
CA VAL A 40 8.19 0.62 3.68
C VAL A 40 8.07 -0.05 2.31
N LYS A 41 7.34 -1.17 2.25
CA LYS A 41 7.03 -1.86 1.00
C LYS A 41 5.54 -1.79 0.73
N LYS A 42 5.17 -1.51 -0.52
CA LYS A 42 3.80 -1.68 -0.98
C LYS A 42 3.44 -3.16 -0.87
N LYS A 43 2.38 -3.45 -0.13
CA LYS A 43 1.67 -4.71 -0.22
C LYS A 43 0.68 -4.48 -1.35
N LEU A 44 1.06 -4.91 -2.55
CA LEU A 44 0.09 -4.95 -3.63
C LEU A 44 -0.92 -6.00 -3.18
N SER A 45 -2.02 -5.58 -2.57
CA SER A 45 -3.13 -6.49 -2.32
C SER A 45 -3.47 -7.02 -3.69
N GLU A 46 -3.13 -8.28 -3.92
CA GLU A 46 -3.51 -8.99 -5.12
C GLU A 46 -5.03 -8.95 -5.12
N PHE A 47 -5.59 -7.94 -5.78
CA PHE A 47 -6.97 -7.92 -6.21
C PHE A 47 -7.09 -9.11 -7.16
N THR A 48 -7.17 -10.30 -6.58
CA THR A 48 -7.78 -11.46 -7.20
C THR A 48 -9.23 -11.04 -7.28
N THR A 49 -9.58 -10.39 -8.38
CA THR A 49 -10.94 -10.37 -8.87
C THR A 49 -11.32 -11.84 -8.95
N LYS A 50 -11.92 -12.36 -7.88
CA LYS A 50 -12.73 -13.55 -7.93
C LYS A 50 -13.85 -13.16 -8.87
N THR A 51 -13.60 -13.25 -10.18
CA THR A 51 -14.66 -13.49 -11.14
C THR A 51 -15.22 -14.82 -10.67
N SER A 52 -16.21 -14.72 -9.77
CA SER A 52 -17.04 -15.85 -9.44
C SER A 52 -17.66 -16.21 -10.76
N LYS A 53 -17.07 -17.23 -11.37
CA LYS A 53 -17.56 -18.01 -12.50
C LYS A 53 -19.09 -18.00 -12.42
N LYS A 54 -19.74 -17.13 -13.20
CA LYS A 54 -21.20 -17.14 -13.32
C LYS A 54 -21.49 -18.13 -14.43
N SER A 55 -22.17 -19.20 -14.00
CA SER A 55 -22.60 -20.43 -14.67
C SER A 55 -22.75 -20.39 -16.18
#